data_AF-A0A929EVS7-F1
#
_entry.id   AF-A0A929EVS7-F1
#
_cell.length_a   1.000
_cell.length_b   1.000
_cell.length_c   1.000
_cell.angle_alpha   90.00
_cell.angle_beta   90.00
_cell.angle_gamma   90.00
#
_symmetry.space_group_name_H-M   'P 1'
#
loop_
_entity.id
_entity.type
_entity.pdbx_description
1 polymer ?
#
loop_
_entity_poly.entity_id
_entity_poly.type
_entity_poly.pdbx_seq_one_letter_code
_entity_poly.pdbx_strand_id
1 'polypeptide(L)'
;MIKNSKSRWFTTALVLSAGLMCVTGTAVAGKGGLPSGQPFNAIQGQFDGVQRQIGSIETRLDEIQAQIDELVTDASSMEERIAINEQFIADLQAENMGIKALLVAMVAEIQAQGEDIDINSQAIQALVIQHQANSNAIAVLQEDVTGLQAAMEDKQSSPIEACPEGSAIRSISADGSVTCEQQAQPGFTTITVRTEEEAISVPPSTRYCELFILTCLDWSPWSLETVIEFPECPSGFTATGGGFNMNLGTQRYIQNMYNTPQSYSTRTWGGRITRTPGTTGSIEGEVYVRCIKHE
;
A
#
# COMPACT_ATOMS: atom_id res chain seq x y z
N MET A 1 -68.01 -0.51 -1.46
CA MET A 1 -69.20 -1.31 -1.78
C MET A 1 -70.23 -1.11 -0.68
N ILE A 2 -70.99 -0.01 -0.69
CA ILE A 2 -72.17 0.18 0.16
C ILE A 2 -73.28 0.76 -0.74
N LYS A 3 -74.37 0.01 -0.84
CA LYS A 3 -75.58 0.32 -1.60
C LYS A 3 -76.27 1.52 -0.97
N ASN A 4 -76.42 2.63 -1.69
CA ASN A 4 -77.33 3.69 -1.28
C ASN A 4 -78.72 3.42 -1.89
N SER A 5 -79.66 3.04 -1.03
CA SER A 5 -81.03 2.67 -1.39
C SER A 5 -81.86 3.92 -1.69
N LYS A 6 -82.44 3.94 -2.90
CA LYS A 6 -83.46 4.90 -3.33
C LYS A 6 -84.67 4.82 -2.37
N SER A 7 -84.96 5.90 -1.66
CA SER A 7 -86.28 6.11 -1.04
C SER A 7 -87.16 6.87 -2.03
N ARG A 8 -88.11 6.14 -2.62
CA ARG A 8 -89.22 6.66 -3.45
C ARG A 8 -90.43 6.80 -2.53
N TRP A 9 -90.92 8.00 -2.26
CA TRP A 9 -92.25 8.18 -1.66
C TRP A 9 -93.05 9.30 -2.38
N PHE A 10 -94.04 8.83 -3.14
CA PHE A 10 -95.33 9.42 -3.53
C PHE A 10 -95.41 10.84 -4.13
N THR A 11 -95.32 10.91 -5.46
CA THR A 11 -96.14 11.82 -6.27
C THR A 11 -97.39 11.08 -6.73
N THR A 12 -98.56 11.45 -6.21
CA THR A 12 -99.86 11.03 -6.76
C THR A 12 -100.64 12.27 -7.12
N ALA A 13 -100.89 12.44 -8.41
CA ALA A 13 -101.76 13.45 -8.97
C ALA A 13 -103.23 13.15 -8.59
N LEU A 14 -104.00 14.19 -8.25
CA LEU A 14 -105.45 14.16 -8.22
C LEU A 14 -105.97 15.30 -9.11
N VAL A 15 -106.68 14.93 -10.17
CA VAL A 15 -107.48 15.80 -11.06
C VAL A 15 -108.93 15.31 -11.01
N LEU A 16 -109.88 16.22 -11.29
CA LEU A 16 -111.35 16.11 -11.38
C LEU A 16 -112.09 16.34 -10.04
N SER A 17 -113.18 17.10 -9.97
CA SER A 17 -114.08 17.64 -11.01
C SER A 17 -114.98 18.74 -10.43
N ALA A 18 -115.36 19.70 -11.28
CA ALA A 18 -116.43 20.66 -11.07
C ALA A 18 -117.76 19.97 -10.72
N GLY A 19 -118.46 20.51 -9.71
CA GLY A 19 -119.79 20.11 -9.29
C GLY A 19 -120.61 21.34 -8.92
N LEU A 20 -121.23 21.93 -9.93
CA LEU A 20 -122.23 22.99 -9.84
C LEU A 20 -123.52 22.41 -9.25
N MET A 21 -123.94 22.85 -8.05
CA MET A 21 -125.33 22.72 -7.61
C MET A 21 -125.79 23.99 -6.92
N CYS A 22 -126.65 24.72 -7.64
CA CYS A 22 -127.47 25.80 -7.15
C CYS A 22 -128.62 25.19 -6.32
N VAL A 23 -128.72 25.55 -5.03
CA VAL A 23 -129.93 25.33 -4.24
C VAL A 23 -130.33 26.66 -3.63
N THR A 24 -131.36 27.27 -4.21
CA THR A 24 -132.08 28.40 -3.64
C THR A 24 -132.91 27.90 -2.46
N GLY A 25 -132.43 28.13 -1.24
CA GLY A 25 -133.22 28.01 -0.02
C GLY A 25 -133.80 29.38 0.35
N THR A 26 -135.10 29.57 0.18
CA THR A 26 -135.81 30.72 0.74
C THR A 26 -135.89 30.58 2.25
N ALA A 27 -135.22 31.47 2.98
CA ALA A 27 -135.33 31.57 4.42
C ALA A 27 -136.70 32.14 4.81
N VAL A 28 -137.56 31.31 5.40
CA VAL A 28 -138.76 31.78 6.10
C VAL A 28 -138.35 32.15 7.53
N ALA A 29 -138.48 33.43 7.85
CA ALA A 29 -138.20 34.00 9.16
C ALA A 29 -139.20 33.51 10.21
N GLY A 30 -138.77 32.61 11.09
CA GLY A 30 -139.44 32.28 12.35
C GLY A 30 -138.60 32.77 13.53
N LYS A 31 -138.92 33.95 14.07
CA LYS A 31 -138.32 34.48 15.30
C LYS A 31 -138.87 33.72 16.51
N GLY A 32 -138.15 32.70 16.98
CA GLY A 32 -138.33 32.07 18.28
C GLY A 32 -137.11 32.35 19.16
N GLY A 33 -137.32 33.01 20.30
CA GLY A 33 -136.27 33.43 21.24
C GLY A 33 -135.62 32.26 21.97
N LEU A 34 -134.61 31.66 21.37
CA LEU A 34 -133.62 30.82 22.03
C LEU A 34 -132.39 31.67 22.40
N PRO A 35 -131.61 31.28 23.43
CA PRO A 35 -130.39 31.97 23.83
C PRO A 35 -129.53 32.21 22.58
N SER A 36 -129.23 33.47 22.32
CA SER A 36 -128.77 34.06 21.06
C SER A 36 -127.44 33.51 20.53
N GLY A 37 -127.36 32.24 20.11
CA GLY A 37 -126.19 31.64 19.45
C GLY A 37 -124.86 31.69 20.23
N GLN A 38 -124.85 32.26 21.43
CA GLN A 38 -123.67 32.58 22.24
C GLN A 38 -122.72 31.38 22.45
N PRO A 39 -123.21 30.16 22.76
CA PRO A 39 -122.33 28.99 22.91
C PRO A 39 -121.65 28.58 21.61
N PHE A 40 -122.36 28.64 20.48
CA PHE A 40 -121.80 28.31 19.17
C PHE A 40 -120.79 29.37 18.72
N ASN A 41 -121.03 30.65 19.02
CA ASN A 41 -120.05 31.72 18.77
C ASN A 41 -118.76 31.52 19.59
N ALA A 42 -118.87 31.09 20.84
CA ALA A 42 -117.71 30.80 21.69
C ALA A 42 -116.90 29.60 21.18
N ILE A 43 -117.57 28.52 20.78
CA ILE A 43 -116.95 27.34 20.15
C ILE A 43 -116.27 27.74 18.83
N GLN A 44 -116.91 28.56 18.02
CA GLN A 44 -116.33 29.04 16.76
C GLN A 44 -115.06 29.87 16.99
N GLY A 45 -115.05 30.75 17.99
CA GLY A 45 -113.84 31.47 18.38
C GLY A 45 -112.70 30.55 18.87
N GLN A 46 -113.03 29.43 19.52
CA GLN A 46 -112.04 28.40 19.87
C GLN A 46 -111.50 27.68 18.63
N PHE A 47 -112.35 27.32 17.66
CA PHE A 47 -111.93 26.74 16.39
C PHE A 47 -110.99 27.67 15.62
N ASP A 48 -111.33 28.95 15.51
CA ASP A 48 -110.48 29.97 14.88
C ASP A 48 -109.14 30.12 15.63
N GLY A 49 -109.15 29.96 16.95
CA GLY A 49 -107.95 29.93 17.77
C GLY A 49 -107.04 28.73 17.47
N VAL A 50 -107.62 27.53 17.44
CA VAL A 50 -106.90 26.28 17.11
C VAL A 50 -106.36 26.31 15.67
N GLN A 51 -107.14 26.80 14.71
CA GLN A 51 -106.69 26.96 13.32
C GLN A 51 -105.47 27.88 13.20
N ARG A 52 -105.44 28.99 13.95
CA ARG A 52 -104.26 29.87 14.00
C ARG A 52 -103.04 29.18 14.64
N GLN A 53 -103.25 28.42 15.71
CA GLN A 53 -102.17 27.65 16.33
C GLN A 53 -101.62 26.58 15.38
N ILE A 54 -102.49 25.87 14.65
CA ILE A 54 -102.09 24.90 13.62
C ILE A 54 -101.21 25.58 12.58
N GLY A 55 -101.65 26.70 12.00
CA GLY A 55 -100.84 27.44 11.02
C GLY A 55 -99.49 27.89 11.57
N SER A 56 -99.42 28.34 12.83
CA SER A 56 -98.14 28.68 13.47
C SER A 56 -97.24 27.48 13.70
N ILE A 57 -97.79 26.31 14.02
CA ILE A 57 -97.02 25.08 14.20
C ILE A 57 -96.48 24.59 12.85
N GLU A 58 -97.28 24.66 11.79
CA GLU A 58 -96.86 24.32 10.42
C GLU A 58 -95.64 25.16 10.00
N THR A 59 -95.69 26.49 10.18
CA THR A 59 -94.55 27.37 9.88
C THR A 59 -93.29 26.99 10.68
N ARG A 60 -93.44 26.67 11.98
CA ARG A 60 -92.30 26.25 12.80
C ARG A 60 -91.73 24.90 12.38
N LEU A 61 -92.56 23.98 11.92
CA LEU A 61 -92.10 22.69 11.41
C LEU A 61 -91.31 22.87 10.11
N ASP A 62 -91.75 23.77 9.22
CA ASP A 62 -91.01 24.10 8.00
C ASP A 62 -89.64 24.71 8.31
N GLU A 63 -89.56 25.63 9.28
CA GLU A 63 -88.30 26.23 9.73
C GLU A 63 -87.35 25.21 10.35
N ILE A 64 -87.87 24.32 11.22
CA ILE A 64 -87.07 23.25 11.83
C ILE A 64 -86.56 22.27 10.76
N GLN A 65 -87.39 21.94 9.77
CA GLN A 65 -86.99 21.06 8.67
C GLN A 65 -85.83 21.68 7.87
N ALA A 66 -85.90 22.98 7.58
CA ALA A 66 -84.82 23.69 6.89
C ALA A 66 -83.51 23.68 7.69
N GLN A 67 -83.58 23.90 9.01
CA GLN A 67 -82.41 23.83 9.89
C GLN A 67 -81.81 22.41 9.96
N ILE A 68 -82.65 21.38 9.97
CA ILE A 68 -82.20 19.98 9.96
C ILE A 68 -81.46 19.69 8.65
N ASP A 69 -81.99 20.14 7.51
CA ASP A 69 -81.37 19.92 6.20
C ASP A 69 -79.99 20.61 6.09
N GLU A 70 -79.86 21.81 6.66
CA GLU A 70 -78.58 22.53 6.77
C GLU A 70 -77.58 21.77 7.65
N LEU A 71 -78.00 21.35 8.85
CA LEU A 71 -77.14 20.58 9.76
C LEU A 71 -76.69 19.24 9.16
N VAL A 72 -77.55 18.57 8.39
CA VAL A 72 -77.19 17.33 7.67
C VAL A 72 -76.12 17.60 6.61
N THR A 73 -76.21 18.74 5.92
CA THR A 73 -75.23 19.16 4.93
C THR A 73 -73.88 19.46 5.60
N ASP A 74 -73.90 20.21 6.70
CA ASP A 74 -72.69 20.51 7.49
C ASP A 74 -72.04 19.25 8.06
N ALA A 75 -72.84 18.32 8.59
CA ALA A 75 -72.35 17.03 9.09
C ALA A 75 -71.63 16.25 7.99
N SER A 76 -72.21 16.19 6.79
CA SER A 76 -71.60 15.52 5.64
C SER A 76 -70.25 16.16 5.26
N SER A 77 -70.15 17.49 5.31
CA SER A 77 -68.89 18.20 5.06
C SER A 77 -67.83 17.93 6.14
N MET A 78 -68.24 17.86 7.41
CA MET A 78 -67.33 17.52 8.51
C MET A 78 -66.81 16.09 8.38
N GLU A 79 -67.65 15.12 8.00
CA GLU A 79 -67.23 13.73 7.76
C GLU A 79 -66.14 13.64 6.68
N GLU A 80 -66.30 14.38 5.57
CA GLU A 80 -65.29 14.43 4.50
C GLU A 80 -63.96 15.03 4.99
N ARG A 81 -64.03 16.15 5.74
CA ARG A 81 -62.83 16.78 6.31
C ARG A 81 -62.13 15.87 7.32
N ILE A 82 -62.89 15.12 8.13
CA ILE A 82 -62.34 14.14 9.07
C ILE A 82 -61.61 13.03 8.30
N ALA A 83 -62.21 12.46 7.25
CA ALA A 83 -61.57 11.42 6.46
C ALA A 83 -60.24 11.89 5.82
N ILE A 84 -60.20 13.13 5.31
CA ILE A 84 -58.98 13.72 4.76
C ILE A 84 -57.92 13.90 5.86
N ASN A 85 -58.31 14.40 7.02
CA ASN A 85 -57.39 14.58 8.15
C ASN A 85 -56.85 13.25 8.68
N GLU A 86 -57.68 12.20 8.73
CA GLU A 86 -57.26 10.85 9.09
C GLU A 86 -56.21 10.31 8.13
N GLN A 87 -56.38 10.55 6.82
CA GLN A 87 -55.38 10.19 5.82
C GLN A 87 -54.06 10.96 6.03
N PHE A 88 -54.11 12.27 6.24
CA PHE A 88 -52.90 13.05 6.50
C PHE A 88 -52.17 12.61 7.77
N ILE A 89 -52.90 12.24 8.82
CA ILE A 89 -52.30 11.71 10.04
C ILE A 89 -51.58 10.38 9.75
N ALA A 90 -52.19 9.49 8.96
CA ALA A 90 -51.57 8.23 8.57
C ALA A 90 -50.27 8.45 7.76
N ASP A 91 -50.28 9.39 6.81
CA ASP A 91 -49.11 9.73 6.00
C ASP A 91 -47.98 10.32 6.88
N LEU A 92 -48.30 11.25 7.78
CA LEU A 92 -47.33 11.82 8.73
C LEU A 92 -46.78 10.77 9.70
N GLN A 93 -47.58 9.79 10.11
CA GLN A 93 -47.10 8.69 10.94
C GLN A 93 -46.11 7.80 10.17
N ALA A 94 -46.38 7.52 8.90
CA ALA A 94 -45.47 6.77 8.04
C ALA A 94 -44.14 7.51 7.82
N GLU A 95 -44.19 8.81 7.55
CA GLU A 95 -42.99 9.65 7.41
C GLU A 95 -42.17 9.67 8.70
N ASN A 96 -42.81 9.85 9.86
CA ASN A 96 -42.14 9.82 11.16
C ASN A 96 -41.47 8.47 11.45
N MET A 97 -42.07 7.35 11.03
CA MET A 97 -41.43 6.04 11.15
C MET A 97 -40.21 5.92 10.23
N GLY A 98 -40.29 6.45 9.00
CA GLY A 98 -39.16 6.51 8.08
C GLY A 98 -38.00 7.33 8.63
N ILE A 99 -38.28 8.52 9.14
CA ILE A 99 -37.27 9.40 9.77
C ILE A 99 -36.61 8.71 10.98
N LYS A 100 -37.41 8.04 11.83
CA LYS A 100 -36.87 7.27 12.97
C LYS A 100 -35.95 6.13 12.53
N ALA A 101 -36.31 5.40 11.48
CA ALA A 101 -35.47 4.34 10.95
C ALA A 101 -34.14 4.87 10.39
N LEU A 102 -34.19 6.01 9.67
CA LEU A 102 -32.98 6.68 9.18
C LEU A 102 -32.08 7.14 10.33
N LEU A 103 -32.67 7.71 11.39
CA LEU A 103 -31.92 8.14 12.57
C LEU A 103 -31.20 6.97 13.25
N VAL A 104 -31.86 5.82 13.39
CA VAL A 104 -31.25 4.60 13.96
C VAL A 104 -30.09 4.13 13.10
N ALA A 105 -30.23 4.14 11.76
CA ALA A 105 -29.16 3.76 10.84
C ALA A 105 -27.95 4.71 10.96
N MET A 106 -28.19 6.02 10.99
CA MET A 106 -27.14 7.03 11.15
C MET A 106 -26.39 6.87 12.47
N VAL A 107 -27.11 6.59 13.57
CA VAL A 107 -26.48 6.36 14.89
C VAL A 107 -25.59 5.12 14.87
N ALA A 108 -26.03 4.03 14.22
CA ALA A 108 -25.22 2.83 14.07
C ALA A 108 -23.93 3.09 13.25
N GLU A 109 -24.03 3.90 12.20
CA GLU A 109 -22.87 4.29 11.40
C GLU A 109 -21.88 5.15 12.20
N ILE A 110 -22.37 6.11 12.99
CA ILE A 110 -21.52 6.92 13.89
C ILE A 110 -20.80 6.04 14.92
N GLN A 111 -21.46 5.02 15.44
CA GLN A 111 -20.83 4.07 16.37
C GLN A 111 -19.71 3.29 15.70
N ALA A 112 -19.94 2.76 14.49
CA ALA A 112 -18.91 2.05 13.73
C ALA A 112 -17.71 2.96 13.41
N GLN A 113 -17.96 4.21 13.02
CA GLN A 113 -16.89 5.20 12.81
C GLN A 113 -16.12 5.50 14.11
N GLY A 114 -16.79 5.48 15.26
CA GLY A 114 -16.14 5.60 16.56
C GLY A 114 -15.15 4.46 16.84
N GLU A 115 -15.53 3.22 16.55
CA GLU A 115 -14.66 2.05 16.70
C GLU A 115 -13.43 2.13 15.78
N ASP A 116 -13.60 2.54 14.53
CA ASP A 116 -12.50 2.75 13.58
C ASP A 116 -11.51 3.82 14.06
N ILE A 117 -12.01 4.91 14.65
CA ILE A 117 -11.17 5.98 15.23
C ILE A 117 -10.33 5.45 16.39
N ASP A 118 -10.93 4.63 17.26
CA ASP A 118 -10.22 4.04 18.40
C ASP A 118 -9.11 3.08 17.94
N ILE A 119 -9.39 2.24 16.93
CA ILE A 119 -8.39 1.36 16.31
C ILE A 119 -7.24 2.18 15.72
N ASN A 120 -7.55 3.23 14.98
CA ASN A 120 -6.54 4.10 14.37
C ASN A 120 -5.70 4.82 15.45
N SER A 121 -6.33 5.29 16.53
CA SER A 121 -5.63 5.91 17.66
C SER A 121 -4.63 4.95 18.32
N GLN A 122 -5.03 3.68 18.52
CA GLN A 122 -4.15 2.65 19.06
C GLN A 122 -2.98 2.33 18.11
N ALA A 123 -3.25 2.22 16.81
CA ALA A 123 -2.21 1.99 15.80
C ALA A 123 -1.19 3.14 15.76
N ILE A 124 -1.64 4.39 15.85
CA ILE A 124 -0.77 5.56 15.93
C ILE A 124 0.10 5.51 17.19
N GLN A 125 -0.46 5.17 18.35
CA GLN A 125 0.32 5.05 19.59
C GLN A 125 1.41 3.98 19.48
N ALA A 126 1.10 2.83 18.88
CA ALA A 126 2.08 1.77 18.63
C ALA A 126 3.22 2.26 17.72
N LEU A 127 2.89 3.00 16.66
CA LEU A 127 3.89 3.59 15.76
C LEU A 127 4.76 4.63 16.46
N VAL A 128 4.19 5.46 17.35
CA VAL A 128 4.94 6.44 18.15
C VAL A 128 5.95 5.73 19.07
N ILE A 129 5.54 4.65 19.74
CA ILE A 129 6.44 3.85 20.58
C ILE A 129 7.58 3.27 19.75
N GLN A 130 7.28 2.72 18.57
CA GLN A 130 8.31 2.19 17.68
C GLN A 130 9.27 3.29 17.20
N HIS A 131 8.75 4.47 16.88
CA HIS A 131 9.57 5.61 16.47
C HIS A 131 10.53 6.03 17.58
N GLN A 132 10.06 6.07 18.83
CA GLN A 132 10.91 6.38 19.98
C GLN A 132 12.01 5.32 20.16
N ALA A 133 11.69 4.04 20.02
CA ALA A 133 12.67 2.97 20.08
C ALA A 133 13.74 3.11 18.98
N ASN A 134 13.32 3.41 17.75
CA ASN A 134 14.23 3.65 16.64
C ASN A 134 15.12 4.88 16.88
N SER A 135 14.55 5.98 17.41
CA SER A 135 15.30 7.19 17.75
C SER A 135 16.38 6.92 18.79
N ASN A 136 16.07 6.14 19.83
CA ASN A 136 17.03 5.73 20.85
C ASN A 136 18.15 4.86 20.25
N ALA A 137 17.80 3.91 19.39
CA ALA A 137 18.79 3.06 18.70
C ALA A 137 19.74 3.88 17.82
N ILE A 138 19.21 4.88 17.10
CA ILE A 138 20.02 5.80 16.30
C ILE A 138 20.99 6.59 17.19
N ALA A 139 20.54 7.07 18.34
CA ALA A 139 21.41 7.82 19.27
C ALA A 139 22.60 6.97 19.75
N VAL A 140 22.36 5.70 20.11
CA VAL A 140 23.43 4.76 20.49
C VAL A 140 24.38 4.52 19.33
N LEU A 141 23.86 4.28 18.12
CA LEU A 141 24.71 4.08 16.94
C LEU A 141 25.53 5.33 16.59
N GLN A 142 25.02 6.53 16.85
CA GLN A 142 25.78 7.78 16.67
C GLN A 142 26.92 7.88 17.67
N GLU A 143 26.70 7.50 18.93
CA GLU A 143 27.76 7.42 19.94
C GLU A 143 28.85 6.43 19.54
N ASP A 144 28.46 5.22 19.10
CA ASP A 144 29.40 4.20 18.61
C ASP A 144 30.23 4.70 17.42
N VAL A 145 29.60 5.39 16.45
CA VAL A 145 30.30 5.95 15.28
C VAL A 145 31.32 7.00 15.72
N THR A 146 30.95 7.92 16.60
CA THR A 146 31.89 8.93 17.13
C THR A 146 33.03 8.28 17.90
N GLY A 147 32.75 7.26 18.71
CA GLY A 147 33.78 6.50 19.43
C GLY A 147 34.76 5.79 18.50
N LEU A 148 34.26 5.17 17.43
CA LEU A 148 35.10 4.52 16.42
C LEU A 148 35.94 5.53 15.62
N GLN A 149 35.39 6.71 15.31
CA GLN A 149 36.13 7.79 14.64
C GLN A 149 37.30 8.26 15.51
N ALA A 150 37.06 8.53 16.80
CA ALA A 150 38.11 8.90 17.73
C ALA A 150 39.21 7.81 17.84
N ALA A 151 38.80 6.54 17.96
CA ALA A 151 39.75 5.43 18.01
C ALA A 151 40.58 5.28 16.71
N MET A 152 39.99 5.61 15.56
CA MET A 152 40.71 5.66 14.28
C MET A 152 41.70 6.81 14.23
N GLU A 153 41.30 8.01 14.66
CA GLU A 153 42.17 9.19 14.73
C GLU A 153 43.36 8.96 15.67
N ASP A 154 43.15 8.36 16.84
CA ASP A 154 44.23 7.99 17.77
C ASP A 154 45.23 7.04 17.10
N LYS A 155 44.74 6.02 16.37
CA LYS A 155 45.62 5.08 15.65
C LYS A 155 46.37 5.71 14.46
N GLN A 156 45.80 6.74 13.83
CA GLN A 156 46.44 7.43 12.69
C GLN A 156 47.38 8.56 13.14
N SER A 157 47.08 9.20 14.28
CA SER A 157 47.84 10.32 14.84
C SER A 157 48.98 9.88 15.75
N SER A 158 48.96 8.63 16.23
CA SER A 158 50.12 8.04 16.90
C SER A 158 51.30 8.12 15.92
N PRO A 159 52.34 8.92 16.22
CA PRO A 159 53.46 9.06 15.33
C PRO A 159 54.10 7.68 15.24
N ILE A 160 53.90 7.01 14.11
CA ILE A 160 54.82 5.98 13.67
C ILE A 160 56.12 6.76 13.47
N GLU A 161 56.93 6.85 14.52
CA GLU A 161 58.33 7.22 14.38
C GLU A 161 58.86 6.24 13.35
N ALA A 162 59.08 6.75 12.13
CA ALA A 162 59.61 5.93 11.06
C ALA A 162 60.89 5.29 11.61
N CYS A 163 60.98 3.96 11.49
CA CYS A 163 62.17 3.26 11.95
C CYS A 163 63.41 3.95 11.36
N PRO A 164 64.46 4.19 12.16
CA PRO A 164 65.68 4.82 11.67
C PRO A 164 66.18 4.10 10.41
N GLU A 165 66.81 4.84 9.48
CA GLU A 165 67.36 4.27 8.26
C GLU A 165 68.16 2.99 8.56
N GLY A 166 67.89 1.92 7.80
CA GLY A 166 68.48 0.59 8.02
C GLY A 166 67.75 -0.28 9.05
N SER A 167 66.57 0.12 9.53
CA SER A 167 65.73 -0.69 10.42
C SER A 167 64.34 -0.93 9.82
N ALA A 168 63.71 -2.06 10.17
CA ALA A 168 62.34 -2.41 9.79
C ALA A 168 61.45 -2.57 11.02
N ILE A 169 60.14 -2.35 10.87
CA ILE A 169 59.16 -2.58 11.96
C ILE A 169 59.10 -4.08 12.25
N ARG A 170 59.35 -4.45 13.51
CA ARG A 170 59.27 -5.82 14.03
C ARG A 170 57.92 -6.13 14.66
N SER A 171 57.36 -5.16 15.37
CA SER A 171 56.06 -5.28 16.03
C SER A 171 55.43 -3.91 16.24
N ILE A 172 54.09 -3.89 16.30
CA ILE A 172 53.29 -2.72 16.65
C ILE A 172 52.49 -3.06 17.90
N SER A 173 52.61 -2.24 18.93
CA SER A 173 51.90 -2.39 20.21
C SER A 173 50.44 -1.93 20.10
N ALA A 174 49.62 -2.27 21.10
CA ALA A 174 48.21 -1.90 21.14
C ALA A 174 47.95 -0.38 21.21
N ASP A 175 48.94 0.39 21.66
CA ASP A 175 48.96 1.86 21.71
C ASP A 175 49.48 2.52 20.42
N GLY A 176 49.82 1.74 19.40
CA GLY A 176 50.34 2.23 18.10
C GLY A 176 51.85 2.44 18.06
N SER A 177 52.59 2.25 19.17
CA SER A 177 54.05 2.33 19.17
C SER A 177 54.68 1.21 18.31
N VAL A 178 55.72 1.55 17.56
CA VAL A 178 56.44 0.59 16.70
C VAL A 178 57.78 0.20 17.33
N THR A 179 58.10 -1.08 17.32
CA THR A 179 59.43 -1.59 17.68
C THR A 179 60.22 -1.84 16.41
N CYS A 180 61.36 -1.16 16.26
CA CYS A 180 62.22 -1.28 15.09
C CYS A 180 63.36 -2.28 15.33
N GLU A 181 63.68 -3.08 14.32
CA GLU A 181 64.82 -4.01 14.31
C GLU A 181 65.79 -3.62 13.20
N GLN A 182 67.07 -3.50 13.54
CA GLN A 182 68.11 -3.13 12.59
C GLN A 182 68.32 -4.28 11.60
N GLN A 183 68.11 -4.02 10.32
CA GLN A 183 68.49 -4.97 9.30
C GLN A 183 70.02 -4.92 9.18
N ALA A 184 70.70 -5.95 9.65
CA ALA A 184 72.06 -6.20 9.23
C ALA A 184 72.04 -6.26 7.70
N GLN A 185 72.79 -5.40 7.02
CA GLN A 185 72.99 -5.51 5.57
C GLN A 185 74.07 -6.57 5.28
N PRO A 186 73.75 -7.73 4.70
CA PRO A 186 74.59 -8.28 3.65
C PRO A 186 74.18 -7.61 2.34
N GLY A 187 75.13 -6.99 1.65
CA GLY A 187 74.91 -6.54 0.27
C GLY A 187 74.55 -7.74 -0.60
N PHE A 188 73.28 -7.86 -0.97
CA PHE A 188 72.82 -8.86 -1.94
C PHE A 188 72.95 -8.25 -3.34
N THR A 189 73.89 -8.77 -4.13
CA THR A 189 74.01 -8.42 -5.56
C THR A 189 73.38 -9.53 -6.39
N THR A 190 72.19 -9.27 -6.95
CA THR A 190 71.60 -10.17 -7.96
C THR A 190 72.23 -9.87 -9.32
N ILE A 191 72.76 -10.88 -10.00
CA ILE A 191 73.25 -10.77 -11.37
C ILE A 191 72.38 -11.63 -12.30
N THR A 192 71.89 -11.00 -13.36
CA THR A 192 71.17 -11.67 -14.45
C THR A 192 72.12 -11.90 -15.60
N VAL A 193 72.32 -13.16 -16.01
CA VAL A 193 73.18 -13.53 -17.14
C VAL A 193 72.31 -14.09 -18.26
N ARG A 194 72.35 -13.45 -19.43
CA ARG A 194 71.71 -13.94 -20.66
C ARG A 194 72.76 -14.65 -21.51
N THR A 195 72.53 -15.91 -21.86
CA THR A 195 73.47 -16.70 -22.67
C THR A 195 72.82 -17.10 -23.98
N GLU A 196 73.44 -16.73 -25.10
CA GLU A 196 73.00 -17.19 -26.43
C GLU A 196 73.87 -18.31 -27.01
N GLU A 197 75.13 -18.53 -26.60
CA GLU A 197 75.87 -19.78 -26.92
C GLU A 197 77.26 -19.94 -26.24
N GLU A 198 77.56 -19.21 -25.16
CA GLU A 198 78.91 -19.20 -24.56
C GLU A 198 78.92 -19.65 -23.09
N ALA A 199 79.92 -20.46 -22.71
CA ALA A 199 80.07 -21.01 -21.37
C ALA A 199 80.27 -19.89 -20.31
N ILE A 200 79.41 -19.86 -19.29
CA ILE A 200 79.48 -18.87 -18.20
C ILE A 200 80.71 -19.15 -17.32
N SER A 201 81.70 -18.26 -17.36
CA SER A 201 82.82 -18.23 -16.41
C SER A 201 82.49 -17.29 -15.25
N VAL A 202 82.09 -17.85 -14.11
CA VAL A 202 81.87 -17.09 -12.87
C VAL A 202 83.21 -16.92 -12.14
N PRO A 203 83.69 -15.69 -11.86
CA PRO A 203 84.95 -15.49 -11.14
C PRO A 203 84.90 -16.13 -9.74
N PRO A 204 85.93 -16.91 -9.33
CA PRO A 204 85.93 -17.62 -8.05
C PRO A 204 86.00 -16.71 -6.82
N SER A 205 86.24 -15.40 -6.99
CA SER A 205 86.44 -14.44 -5.90
C SER A 205 85.17 -13.76 -5.36
N THR A 206 83.98 -14.05 -5.92
CA THR A 206 82.75 -13.36 -5.53
C THR A 206 81.75 -14.32 -4.88
N ARG A 207 81.22 -13.95 -3.70
CA ARG A 207 80.15 -14.69 -3.02
C ARG A 207 78.82 -14.29 -3.65
N TYR A 208 78.25 -15.17 -4.47
CA TYR A 208 76.91 -14.99 -5.03
C TYR A 208 75.94 -15.86 -4.27
N CYS A 209 74.87 -15.28 -3.75
CA CYS A 209 73.78 -16.03 -3.12
C CYS A 209 72.76 -16.52 -4.15
N GLU A 210 72.65 -15.84 -5.30
CA GLU A 210 71.64 -16.13 -6.32
C GLU A 210 72.12 -15.76 -7.73
N LEU A 211 71.90 -16.63 -8.72
CA LEU A 211 72.23 -16.44 -10.12
C LEU A 211 71.03 -16.79 -11.00
N PHE A 212 70.73 -15.95 -11.99
CA PHE A 212 69.71 -16.19 -13.00
C PHE A 212 70.37 -16.44 -14.36
N ILE A 213 70.15 -17.62 -14.93
CA ILE A 213 70.61 -17.95 -16.29
C ILE A 213 69.41 -17.91 -17.21
N LEU A 214 69.50 -17.14 -18.31
CA LEU A 214 68.51 -17.10 -19.37
C LEU A 214 69.03 -17.75 -20.64
N THR A 215 68.24 -18.65 -21.22
CA THR A 215 68.47 -19.23 -22.54
C THR A 215 67.36 -18.75 -23.49
N CYS A 216 67.76 -18.13 -24.60
CA CYS A 216 66.84 -17.68 -25.65
C CYS A 216 66.41 -18.87 -26.51
N LEU A 217 65.12 -18.90 -26.87
CA LEU A 217 64.53 -19.89 -27.78
C LEU A 217 64.05 -19.20 -29.05
N ASP A 218 64.68 -19.55 -30.18
CA ASP A 218 64.26 -19.13 -31.51
C ASP A 218 63.51 -20.25 -32.23
N TRP A 219 62.28 -19.96 -32.68
CA TRP A 219 61.39 -20.97 -33.24
C TRP A 219 61.03 -20.75 -34.71
N SER A 220 61.38 -21.73 -35.55
CA SER A 220 61.05 -21.74 -36.98
C SER A 220 59.55 -22.04 -37.21
N PRO A 221 58.89 -21.36 -38.17
CA PRO A 221 57.43 -21.41 -38.32
C PRO A 221 56.83 -22.76 -38.76
N TRP A 222 57.63 -23.80 -39.06
CA TRP A 222 57.15 -25.00 -39.78
C TRP A 222 57.21 -26.33 -39.02
N SER A 223 57.68 -26.40 -37.76
CA SER A 223 57.68 -27.65 -36.98
C SER A 223 56.61 -27.67 -35.88
N LEU A 224 55.90 -28.81 -35.75
CA LEU A 224 54.94 -29.10 -34.67
C LEU A 224 55.65 -29.72 -33.46
N GLU A 225 56.71 -29.09 -33.00
CA GLU A 225 57.58 -29.69 -31.98
C GLU A 225 57.24 -29.20 -30.57
N THR A 226 57.38 -30.10 -29.59
CA THR A 226 57.55 -29.69 -28.19
C THR A 226 59.00 -29.31 -28.01
N VAL A 227 59.28 -28.11 -27.52
CA VAL A 227 60.65 -27.72 -27.12
C VAL A 227 60.79 -27.87 -25.61
N ILE A 228 61.92 -28.46 -25.22
CA ILE A 228 62.29 -28.64 -23.82
C ILE A 228 63.73 -28.15 -23.67
N GLU A 229 63.90 -27.12 -22.83
CA GLU A 229 65.22 -26.58 -22.50
C GLU A 229 65.55 -26.81 -21.03
N PHE A 230 66.83 -27.00 -20.77
CA PHE A 230 67.37 -27.31 -19.45
C PHE A 230 68.54 -26.39 -19.11
N PRO A 231 68.29 -25.11 -18.81
CA PRO A 231 69.35 -24.26 -18.29
C PRO A 231 69.93 -24.86 -17.00
N GLU A 232 71.26 -24.91 -16.92
CA GLU A 232 72.01 -25.54 -15.83
C GLU A 232 72.80 -24.50 -15.02
N CYS A 233 72.65 -24.56 -13.70
CA CYS A 233 73.43 -23.80 -12.75
C CYS A 233 74.93 -24.17 -12.82
N PRO A 234 75.87 -23.22 -12.69
CA PRO A 234 77.29 -23.50 -12.70
C PRO A 234 77.70 -24.38 -11.51
N SER A 235 78.91 -24.96 -11.57
CA SER A 235 79.40 -25.83 -10.50
C SER A 235 79.42 -25.10 -9.15
N GLY A 236 78.90 -25.74 -8.11
CA GLY A 236 78.76 -25.17 -6.76
C GLY A 236 77.43 -24.46 -6.49
N PHE A 237 76.54 -24.32 -7.49
CA PHE A 237 75.19 -23.79 -7.29
C PHE A 237 74.14 -24.90 -7.43
N THR A 238 73.02 -24.76 -6.73
CA THR A 238 71.86 -25.67 -6.78
C THR A 238 70.67 -24.92 -7.39
N ALA A 239 69.92 -25.54 -8.29
CA ALA A 239 68.71 -24.96 -8.84
C ALA A 239 67.60 -24.96 -7.77
N THR A 240 67.07 -23.79 -7.42
CA THR A 240 66.01 -23.65 -6.40
C THR A 240 64.67 -23.21 -6.99
N GLY A 241 64.67 -22.89 -8.27
CA GLY A 241 63.47 -22.53 -9.02
C GLY A 241 63.84 -22.15 -10.44
N GLY A 242 62.82 -21.85 -11.23
CA GLY A 242 63.00 -21.39 -12.59
C GLY A 242 61.64 -21.16 -13.22
N GLY A 243 61.66 -20.68 -14.45
CA GLY A 243 60.45 -20.37 -15.16
C GLY A 243 60.73 -20.01 -16.59
N PHE A 244 59.71 -19.47 -17.21
CA PHE A 244 59.75 -18.99 -18.57
C PHE A 244 59.36 -17.51 -18.55
N ASN A 245 59.96 -16.75 -19.45
CA ASN A 245 59.52 -15.41 -19.78
C ASN A 245 59.32 -15.39 -21.30
N MET A 246 58.10 -15.19 -21.76
CA MET A 246 57.82 -15.18 -23.20
C MET A 246 57.45 -13.79 -23.63
N ASN A 247 58.13 -13.28 -24.65
CA ASN A 247 57.68 -12.09 -25.33
C ASN A 247 56.68 -12.50 -26.40
N LEU A 248 55.47 -12.83 -25.94
CA LEU A 248 54.34 -12.97 -26.83
C LEU A 248 54.05 -11.57 -27.37
N GLY A 249 54.30 -11.35 -28.65
CA GLY A 249 53.68 -10.23 -29.33
C GLY A 249 52.14 -10.30 -29.23
N THR A 250 51.42 -9.67 -30.16
CA THR A 250 49.94 -9.66 -30.14
C THR A 250 49.24 -11.03 -30.29
N GLN A 251 49.97 -12.15 -30.30
CA GLN A 251 49.40 -13.50 -30.43
C GLN A 251 49.38 -14.27 -29.10
N ARG A 252 48.17 -14.61 -28.65
CA ARG A 252 47.88 -15.37 -27.41
C ARG A 252 47.50 -16.82 -27.72
N TYR A 253 48.43 -17.67 -28.14
CA TYR A 253 48.09 -19.09 -28.41
C TYR A 253 49.20 -20.05 -27.99
N ILE A 254 49.39 -20.18 -26.67
CA ILE A 254 50.15 -21.27 -26.04
C ILE A 254 49.18 -22.01 -25.14
N GLN A 255 49.01 -23.31 -25.36
CA GLN A 255 47.97 -24.09 -24.66
C GLN A 255 48.38 -24.54 -23.27
N ASN A 256 49.65 -24.91 -23.04
CA ASN A 256 50.09 -25.33 -21.72
C ASN A 256 51.57 -25.00 -21.51
N MET A 257 51.85 -24.42 -20.36
CA MET A 257 53.21 -24.23 -19.86
C MET A 257 53.29 -24.99 -18.56
N TYR A 258 54.13 -26.02 -18.53
CA TYR A 258 54.35 -26.77 -17.32
C TYR A 258 55.75 -26.43 -16.81
N ASN A 259 55.80 -25.77 -15.66
CA ASN A 259 56.96 -25.86 -14.79
C ASN A 259 56.93 -27.27 -14.19
N THR A 260 57.41 -28.25 -14.94
CA THR A 260 57.74 -29.53 -14.34
C THR A 260 59.13 -29.37 -13.74
N PRO A 261 59.31 -29.52 -12.41
CA PRO A 261 60.63 -29.75 -11.85
C PRO A 261 61.10 -31.14 -12.28
N GLN A 262 61.37 -31.33 -13.58
CA GLN A 262 62.13 -32.47 -14.08
C GLN A 262 63.60 -32.12 -13.83
N SER A 263 64.00 -32.26 -12.57
CA SER A 263 65.39 -32.24 -12.16
C SER A 263 66.04 -33.50 -12.74
N TYR A 264 66.71 -33.35 -13.88
CA TYR A 264 67.67 -34.37 -14.35
C TYR A 264 68.93 -34.35 -13.45
N SER A 265 69.19 -33.22 -12.81
CA SER A 265 70.18 -33.03 -11.75
C SER A 265 69.71 -31.96 -10.75
N THR A 266 70.39 -31.85 -9.60
CA THR A 266 70.15 -30.76 -8.62
C THR A 266 70.53 -29.37 -9.16
N ARG A 267 71.03 -29.28 -10.40
CA ARG A 267 71.56 -28.08 -11.02
C ARG A 267 70.75 -27.62 -12.23
N THR A 268 69.79 -28.41 -12.71
CA THR A 268 68.98 -28.07 -13.88
C THR A 268 67.55 -27.72 -13.50
N TRP A 269 66.94 -26.83 -14.26
CA TRP A 269 65.50 -26.59 -14.23
C TRP A 269 64.93 -26.75 -15.62
N GLY A 270 63.91 -27.62 -15.77
CA GLY A 270 63.30 -27.92 -17.05
C GLY A 270 62.04 -27.11 -17.32
N GLY A 271 61.99 -26.44 -18.46
CA GLY A 271 60.77 -25.82 -18.99
C GLY A 271 60.27 -26.57 -20.21
N ARG A 272 58.98 -26.94 -20.24
CA ARG A 272 58.34 -27.53 -21.43
C ARG A 272 57.33 -26.58 -22.03
N ILE A 273 57.46 -26.29 -23.32
CA ILE A 273 56.51 -25.49 -24.09
C ILE A 273 55.96 -26.35 -25.23
N THR A 274 54.64 -26.32 -25.41
CA THR A 274 53.96 -27.07 -26.49
C THR A 274 53.08 -26.14 -27.30
N ARG A 275 53.27 -26.15 -28.61
CA ARG A 275 52.53 -25.31 -29.56
C ARG A 275 51.36 -26.07 -30.19
N THR A 276 50.27 -25.35 -30.43
CA THR A 276 49.10 -25.91 -31.12
C THR A 276 49.33 -25.94 -32.64
N PRO A 277 48.99 -27.05 -33.32
CA PRO A 277 49.08 -27.12 -34.77
C PRO A 277 48.24 -26.06 -35.50
N GLY A 278 48.83 -25.43 -36.52
CA GLY A 278 48.13 -24.48 -37.40
C GLY A 278 48.31 -22.99 -37.08
N THR A 279 49.15 -22.64 -36.11
CA THR A 279 49.56 -21.23 -35.90
C THR A 279 50.71 -20.86 -36.83
N THR A 280 50.80 -19.60 -37.27
CA THR A 280 51.91 -19.06 -38.08
C THR A 280 52.48 -17.80 -37.42
N GLY A 281 53.79 -17.79 -37.17
CA GLY A 281 54.51 -16.72 -36.46
C GLY A 281 55.77 -17.24 -35.76
N SER A 282 56.82 -16.41 -35.68
CA SER A 282 57.97 -16.66 -34.80
C SER A 282 57.53 -16.35 -33.36
N ILE A 283 57.96 -17.18 -32.41
CA ILE A 283 57.75 -16.94 -30.99
C ILE A 283 59.14 -16.87 -30.36
N GLU A 284 59.45 -15.74 -29.73
CA GLU A 284 60.66 -15.57 -28.93
C GLU A 284 60.30 -15.77 -27.46
N GLY A 285 61.03 -16.67 -26.81
CA GLY A 285 60.86 -16.97 -25.40
C GLY A 285 62.19 -17.21 -24.71
N GLU A 286 62.17 -17.05 -23.39
CA GLU A 286 63.32 -17.23 -22.53
C GLU A 286 62.94 -18.28 -21.48
N VAL A 287 63.80 -19.28 -21.29
CA VAL A 287 63.72 -20.16 -20.12
C VAL A 287 64.81 -19.74 -19.17
N TYR A 288 64.48 -19.64 -17.88
CA TYR A 288 65.43 -19.28 -16.86
C TYR A 288 65.46 -20.24 -15.68
N VAL A 289 66.65 -20.37 -15.09
CA VAL A 289 66.86 -21.06 -13.81
C VAL A 289 67.41 -20.09 -12.79
N ARG A 290 66.89 -20.21 -11.56
CA ARG A 290 67.38 -19.54 -10.36
C ARG A 290 68.28 -20.52 -9.61
N CYS A 291 69.52 -20.12 -9.41
CA CYS A 291 70.59 -20.92 -8.86
C CYS A 291 71.06 -20.31 -7.53
N ILE A 292 71.08 -21.09 -6.46
CA ILE A 292 71.56 -20.65 -5.14
C ILE A 292 72.83 -21.43 -4.78
N LYS A 293 73.84 -20.70 -4.29
CA LYS A 293 75.05 -21.31 -3.73
C LYS A 293 74.83 -21.50 -2.22
N HIS A 294 74.81 -22.75 -1.78
CA HIS A 294 74.86 -23.05 -0.36
C HIS A 294 76.33 -22.94 0.09
N GLU A 295 76.60 -22.06 1.06
CA GLU A 295 77.92 -21.98 1.74
C GLU A 295 78.16 -23.20 2.63
#